data_AF-A0A4V2B1Z0-F1
#
_entry.id   AF-A0A4V2B1Z0-F1
#
_cell.length_a   1.000
_cell.length_b   1.000
_cell.length_c   1.000
_cell.angle_alpha   90.00
_cell.angle_beta   90.00
_cell.angle_gamma   90.00
#
_symmetry.space_group_name_H-M   'P 1'
#
loop_
_entity.id
_entity.type
_entity.pdbx_description
1 polymer ?
#
loop_
_entity_poly.entity_id
_entity_poly.type
_entity_poly.pdbx_seq_one_letter_code
_entity_poly.pdbx_strand_id
1 'polypeptide(L)' 'MTEVHLRVLLKVARNSKPEEFSQHWEAATFPKVKFAPAESALKETCYPVFAEACSKVGLLTAAKKAA' A
#
# COMPACT_ATOMS: atom_id res chain seq x y z
N MET A 1 -6.94 9.63 0.50
CA MET A 1 -7.29 8.28 -0.01
C MET A 1 -8.46 8.41 -0.98
N THR A 2 -8.36 7.82 -2.17
CA THR A 2 -9.43 7.82 -3.19
C THR A 2 -9.82 6.39 -3.57
N GLU A 3 -10.89 6.22 -4.32
CA GLU A 3 -11.31 4.90 -4.84
C GLU A 3 -10.17 4.20 -5.62
N VAL A 4 -9.36 4.95 -6.37
CA VAL A 4 -8.23 4.40 -7.12
C VAL A 4 -7.18 3.78 -6.20
N HIS A 5 -6.95 4.35 -5.02
CA HIS A 5 -6.07 3.75 -4.01
C HIS A 5 -6.62 2.38 -3.60
N LEU A 6 -7.91 2.29 -3.26
CA LEU A 6 -8.55 1.04 -2.86
C LEU A 6 -8.49 -0.02 -3.97
N ARG A 7 -8.63 0.38 -5.25
CA ARG A 7 -8.45 -0.52 -6.39
C ARG A 7 -7.03 -1.06 -6.49
N VAL A 8 -6.02 -0.22 -6.29
CA VAL A 8 -4.61 -0.64 -6.20
C VAL A 8 -4.43 -1.66 -5.08
N LEU A 9 -4.90 -1.34 -3.87
CA LEU A 9 -4.78 -2.24 -2.70
C LEU A 9 -5.46 -3.59 -2.94
N LEU A 10 -6.68 -3.59 -3.49
CA LEU A 10 -7.41 -4.80 -3.83
C LEU A 10 -6.65 -5.64 -4.85
N LYS A 11 -6.02 -5.00 -5.84
CA LYS A 11 -5.23 -5.69 -6.87
C LYS A 11 -3.96 -6.29 -6.27
N VAL A 12 -3.28 -5.59 -5.36
CA VAL A 12 -2.15 -6.12 -4.62
C VAL A 12 -2.58 -7.34 -3.79
N ALA A 13 -3.61 -7.19 -2.94
CA ALA A 13 -4.09 -8.26 -2.06
C ALA A 13 -4.58 -9.52 -2.82
N ARG A 14 -5.14 -9.36 -4.02
CA ARG A 14 -5.58 -10.50 -4.85
C ARG A 14 -4.45 -11.21 -5.59
N ASN A 15 -3.29 -10.57 -5.75
CA ASN A 15 -2.16 -11.09 -6.52
C ASN A 15 -0.92 -11.32 -5.64
N SER A 16 -1.07 -11.28 -4.32
CA SER A 16 -0.03 -11.52 -3.35
C SER A 16 -0.55 -12.43 -2.25
N LYS A 17 0.31 -13.32 -1.76
CA LYS A 17 0.09 -14.02 -0.49
C LYS A 17 0.26 -13.04 0.69
N PRO A 18 -0.25 -13.37 1.88
CA PRO A 18 -0.07 -12.53 3.07
C PRO A 18 1.39 -12.18 3.35
N GLU A 19 2.29 -13.14 3.16
CA GLU A 19 3.74 -12.98 3.38
C GLU A 19 4.35 -11.98 2.38
N GLU A 20 3.95 -12.08 1.11
CA GLU A 20 4.40 -11.22 0.02
C GLU A 20 3.84 -9.80 0.16
N PHE A 21 2.61 -9.67 0.68
CA PHE A 21 2.00 -8.36 0.93
C PHE A 21 2.84 -7.53 1.90
N SER A 22 3.27 -8.12 3.02
CA SER A 22 4.11 -7.44 4.00
C SER A 22 5.45 -7.02 3.40
N GLN A 23 6.07 -7.87 2.58
CA GLN A 23 7.31 -7.55 1.86
C GLN A 23 7.12 -6.39 0.87
N HIS A 24 6.02 -6.39 0.13
CA HIS A 24 5.68 -5.31 -0.80
C HIS A 24 5.43 -3.98 -0.09
N TRP A 25 4.76 -4.02 1.06
CA TRP A 25 4.53 -2.85 1.90
C TRP A 25 5.84 -2.25 2.42
N GLU A 26 6.70 -3.07 3.05
CA GLU A 26 7.96 -2.62 3.65
C GLU A 26 8.96 -2.11 2.59
N ALA A 27 9.05 -2.80 1.46
CA ALA A 27 9.94 -2.43 0.38
C ALA A 27 9.35 -1.35 -0.56
N ALA A 28 8.12 -0.88 -0.29
CA ALA A 28 7.37 0.00 -1.19
C ALA A 28 7.31 -0.52 -2.65
N THR A 29 7.27 -1.84 -2.81
CA THR A 29 7.18 -2.51 -4.12
C THR A 29 5.77 -3.02 -4.37
N PHE A 30 5.53 -3.51 -5.59
CA PHE A 30 4.22 -4.04 -5.97
C PHE A 30 4.39 -5.41 -6.62
N PRO A 31 3.39 -6.30 -6.50
CA PRO A 31 3.39 -7.55 -7.23
C PRO A 31 3.45 -7.30 -8.73
N LYS A 32 3.93 -8.31 -9.46
CA LYS A 32 4.07 -8.26 -10.91
C LYS A 32 2.70 -8.39 -11.60
N VAL A 33 1.92 -7.31 -11.55
CA VAL A 33 0.58 -7.21 -12.13
C VAL A 33 0.45 -5.95 -12.97
N LYS A 34 -0.43 -5.99 -13.98
CA LYS A 34 -0.70 -4.84 -14.85
C LYS A 34 -1.59 -3.83 -14.13
N PHE A 35 -1.12 -2.59 -14.07
CA PHE A 35 -1.86 -1.46 -13.55
C PHE A 35 -2.44 -0.63 -14.69
N ALA A 36 -3.65 -0.13 -14.51
CA ALA A 36 -4.26 0.84 -15.40
C ALA A 36 -3.53 2.19 -15.26
N PRO A 37 -3.61 3.10 -16.25
CA PRO A 37 -2.88 4.36 -16.22
C PRO A 37 -3.11 5.20 -14.95
N ALA A 38 -4.37 5.28 -14.49
CA ALA A 38 -4.73 6.00 -13.27
C ALA A 38 -4.18 5.34 -11.99
N GLU A 39 -4.05 4.02 -11.97
CA GLU A 39 -3.46 3.27 -10.85
C GLU A 39 -1.94 3.46 -10.82
N SER A 40 -1.28 3.40 -11.99
CA SER A 40 0.16 3.60 -12.12
C SER A 40 0.57 4.99 -11.66
N ALA A 41 -0.22 6.03 -11.94
CA ALA A 41 0.04 7.39 -11.51
C ALA A 41 0.00 7.57 -9.97
N LEU A 42 -0.72 6.68 -9.27
CA LEU A 42 -0.92 6.77 -7.81
C LEU A 42 -0.17 5.69 -7.03
N LYS A 43 0.64 4.86 -7.70
CA LYS A 43 1.43 3.81 -7.05
C LYS A 43 2.39 4.39 -6.02
N GLU A 44 3.13 5.43 -6.39
CA GLU A 44 4.17 6.02 -5.54
C GLU A 44 3.60 6.64 -4.26
N THR A 45 2.35 7.10 -4.30
CA THR A 45 1.65 7.68 -3.15
C THR A 45 0.76 6.69 -2.41
N CYS A 46 0.60 5.46 -2.92
CA CYS A 46 -0.40 4.53 -2.41
C CYS A 46 -0.13 4.10 -0.96
N TYR A 47 1.03 3.50 -0.69
CA TYR A 47 1.40 3.05 0.65
C TYR A 47 1.49 4.18 1.68
N PRO A 48 2.09 5.35 1.38
CA PRO A 48 2.06 6.49 2.30
C PRO A 48 0.64 6.94 2.69
N VAL A 49 -0.28 7.01 1.72
CA VAL A 49 -1.67 7.39 1.98
C VAL A 49 -2.38 6.36 2.86
N PHE A 50 -2.11 5.07 2.67
CA PHE A 50 -2.62 4.03 3.57
C PHE A 50 -2.00 4.11 4.96
N ALA A 51 -0.68 4.31 5.05
CA ALA A 51 0.02 4.41 6.32
C ALA A 51 -0.52 5.58 7.15
N GLU A 52 -0.77 6.73 6.51
CA GLU A 52 -1.39 7.89 7.13
C GLU A 52 -2.83 7.58 7.61
N ALA A 53 -3.65 6.96 6.76
CA ALA A 53 -5.02 6.60 7.10
C ALA A 53 -5.07 5.61 8.27
N CYS A 54 -4.24 4.57 8.25
CA CYS A 54 -4.12 3.59 9.31
C CYS A 54 -3.58 4.22 10.61
N SER A 55 -2.70 5.21 10.52
CA SER A 55 -2.20 5.95 11.68
C SER A 55 -3.29 6.79 12.34
N LYS A 56 -4.14 7.46 11.54
CA LYS A 56 -5.26 8.28 12.05
C LYS A 56 -6.29 7.48 12.84
N VAL A 57 -6.49 6.21 12.50
CA VAL A 57 -7.44 5.32 13.20
C VAL A 57 -6.78 4.48 14.29
N GLY A 58 -5.47 4.67 14.54
CA GLY A 58 -4.72 3.94 15.54
C GLY A 58 -4.40 2.48 15.18
N LEU A 59 -4.58 2.08 13.91
CA LEU A 59 -4.20 0.76 13.42
C LEU A 59 -2.69 0.63 13.24
N LEU A 60 -2.04 1.73 12.83
CA LEU A 60 -0.59 1.86 12.88
C LEU A 60 -0.24 2.86 13.97
N THR A 61 0.64 2.46 14.88
CA THR A 61 1.41 3.43 15.65
C THR A 61 2.55 3.92 14.79
N ALA A 62 2.79 5.23 14.75
CA ALA A 62 3.97 5.79 14.09
C ALA A 62 5.19 5.00 14.56
N ALA A 63 5.86 4.32 13.63
CA ALA A 63 7.01 3.49 13.97
C ALA A 63 8.02 4.40 14.67
N LYS A 64 8.20 4.20 15.99
CA LYS A 64 9.26 4.84 16.75
C LYS A 64 10.53 4.38 16.05
N LYS A 65 11.16 5.25 15.27
CA LYS A 65 12.46 4.99 14.65
C LYS A 65 13.38 4.56 15.79
N ALA A 66 13.76 3.28 15.85
CA ALA A 66 14.71 2.81 16.83
C ALA A 66 15.99 3.62 16.62
N ALA A 67 16.40 4.31 17.70
CA ALA A 67 17.57 5.18 17.73
C ALA A 67 18.86 4.37 17.64
#